data_AF-A0A5D3WJ62-F1
#
_entry.id   AF-A0A5D3WJ62-F1
#
_cell.length_a   1.000
_cell.length_b   1.000
_cell.length_c   1.000
_cell.angle_alpha   90.00
_cell.angle_beta   90.00
_cell.angle_gamma   90.00
#
_symmetry.space_group_name_H-M   'P 1'
#
loop_
_entity.id
_entity.type
_entity.pdbx_description
1 polymer ?
#
loop_
_entity_poly.entity_id
_entity_poly.type
_entity_poly.pdbx_seq_one_letter_code
_entity_poly.pdbx_strand_id
1 'polypeptide(L)'
;MFELIEKAMLTAMGAASLSQKKAEELLADMKERLNLSEDEGRALLQKLQETAKVNQAKLEELAQQEVEKACKRLGVVTADEFQKLRKKVSQLEKKLKSQ
;
A
#
# COMPACT_ATOMS: atom_id res chain seq x y z
N MET A 1 -25.29 3.99 -5.29
CA MET A 1 -23.90 3.47 -5.30
C MET A 1 -23.15 3.83 -4.03
N PHE A 2 -23.12 5.09 -3.61
CA PHE A 2 -22.45 5.52 -2.36
C PHE A 2 -22.96 4.76 -1.11
N GLU A 3 -24.28 4.62 -0.98
CA GLU A 3 -24.90 3.82 0.09
C GLU A 3 -24.46 2.35 0.14
N LEU A 4 -24.19 1.75 -1.03
CA LEU A 4 -23.80 0.34 -1.10
C LEU A 4 -22.36 0.16 -0.62
N ILE A 5 -21.50 1.13 -0.93
CA ILE A 5 -20.09 1.16 -0.49
C ILE A 5 -20.03 1.42 1.02
N GLU A 6 -20.83 2.37 1.52
CA GLU A 6 -20.91 2.67 2.96
C GLU A 6 -21.43 1.46 3.75
N LYS A 7 -22.50 0.82 3.27
CA LYS A 7 -23.01 -0.43 3.85
C LYS A 7 -22.00 -1.57 3.76
N ALA A 8 -21.29 -1.72 2.65
CA ALA A 8 -20.24 -2.74 2.51
C ALA A 8 -19.06 -2.48 3.47
N MET A 9 -18.69 -1.23 3.70
CA MET A 9 -17.58 -0.86 4.60
C MET A 9 -17.97 -1.05 6.08
N LEU A 10 -19.18 -0.65 6.46
CA LEU A 10 -19.75 -0.93 7.79
C LEU A 10 -19.95 -2.42 8.03
N THR A 11 -20.32 -3.16 6.99
CA THR A 11 -20.44 -4.63 7.02
C THR A 11 -19.07 -5.29 7.10
N ALA A 12 -18.03 -4.77 6.45
CA ALA A 12 -16.66 -5.28 6.58
C ALA A 12 -16.10 -5.05 7.99
N MET A 13 -16.34 -3.88 8.58
CA MET A 13 -16.00 -3.60 9.99
C MET A 13 -16.82 -4.47 10.96
N GLY A 14 -18.09 -4.74 10.66
CA GLY A 14 -18.93 -5.67 11.41
C GLY A 14 -18.54 -7.14 11.22
N ALA A 15 -18.14 -7.54 10.02
CA ALA A 15 -17.79 -8.92 9.65
C ALA A 15 -16.55 -9.42 10.37
N ALA A 16 -15.59 -8.54 10.69
CA ALA A 16 -14.46 -8.86 11.56
C ALA A 16 -14.90 -9.27 12.99
N SER A 17 -16.11 -8.87 13.42
CA SER A 17 -16.70 -9.19 14.73
C SER A 17 -17.81 -10.25 14.66
N LEU A 18 -18.15 -10.78 13.47
CA LEU A 18 -19.31 -11.65 13.29
C LEU A 18 -18.91 -13.13 13.26
N SER A 19 -19.70 -13.97 13.92
CA SER A 19 -19.51 -15.42 13.97
C SER A 19 -19.75 -16.07 12.60
N GLN A 20 -19.24 -17.30 12.43
CA GLN A 20 -19.28 -18.10 11.19
C GLN A 20 -20.66 -18.11 10.49
N LYS A 21 -21.75 -18.15 11.27
CA LYS A 21 -23.14 -18.10 10.75
C LYS A 21 -23.51 -16.81 10.01
N LYS A 22 -23.03 -15.65 10.48
CA LYS A 22 -23.32 -14.35 9.84
C LYS A 22 -22.48 -14.11 8.59
N ALA A 23 -21.30 -14.71 8.53
CA ALA A 23 -20.50 -14.75 7.29
C ALA A 23 -21.20 -15.62 6.23
N GLU A 24 -21.80 -16.74 6.63
CA GLU A 24 -22.59 -17.60 5.73
C GLU A 24 -23.87 -16.92 5.20
N GLU A 25 -24.61 -16.18 6.05
CA GLU A 25 -25.76 -15.37 5.60
C GLU A 25 -25.36 -14.28 4.61
N LEU A 26 -24.26 -13.55 4.87
CA LEU A 26 -23.77 -12.52 3.95
C LEU A 26 -23.31 -13.10 2.59
N LEU A 27 -22.71 -14.29 2.60
CA LEU A 27 -22.33 -15.00 1.39
C LEU A 27 -23.56 -15.48 0.61
N ALA A 28 -24.61 -15.93 1.30
CA ALA A 28 -25.88 -16.29 0.68
C ALA A 28 -26.58 -15.07 0.07
N ASP A 29 -26.67 -13.97 0.81
CA ASP A 29 -27.23 -12.68 0.33
C ASP A 29 -26.43 -12.13 -0.85
N MET A 30 -25.09 -12.24 -0.84
CA MET A 30 -24.27 -11.86 -2.00
C MET A 30 -24.54 -12.75 -3.20
N LYS A 31 -24.69 -14.07 -3.03
CA LYS A 31 -25.04 -14.98 -4.14
C LYS A 31 -26.41 -14.67 -4.72
N GLU A 32 -27.40 -14.40 -3.88
CA GLU A 32 -28.78 -14.12 -4.29
C GLU A 32 -28.92 -12.73 -4.95
N ARG A 33 -28.24 -11.72 -4.40
CA ARG A 33 -28.35 -10.33 -4.87
C ARG A 33 -27.43 -9.98 -6.02
N LEU A 34 -26.27 -10.63 -6.13
CA LEU A 34 -25.36 -10.37 -7.24
C LEU A 34 -25.70 -11.17 -8.48
N ASN A 35 -26.49 -12.25 -8.38
CA ASN A 35 -26.91 -13.11 -9.49
C ASN A 35 -25.77 -13.41 -10.47
N LEU A 36 -24.55 -13.50 -9.94
CA LEU A 36 -23.33 -13.70 -10.71
C LEU A 36 -23.27 -15.17 -11.03
N SER A 37 -23.21 -15.49 -12.32
CA SER A 37 -22.76 -16.81 -12.74
C SER A 37 -21.36 -17.09 -12.19
N GLU A 38 -20.98 -18.37 -12.02
CA GLU A 38 -19.64 -18.72 -11.53
C GLU A 38 -18.53 -18.07 -12.36
N ASP A 39 -18.76 -17.89 -13.65
CA ASP A 39 -17.84 -17.24 -14.59
C ASP A 39 -17.71 -15.73 -14.34
N GLU A 40 -18.82 -15.03 -14.10
CA GLU A 40 -18.79 -13.60 -13.77
C GLU A 40 -18.18 -13.34 -12.40
N GLY A 41 -18.44 -14.22 -11.43
CA GLY A 41 -17.82 -14.17 -10.11
C GLY A 41 -16.29 -14.35 -10.17
N ARG A 42 -15.82 -15.30 -10.98
CA ARG A 42 -14.38 -15.51 -11.22
C ARG A 42 -13.75 -14.31 -11.91
N ALA A 43 -14.39 -13.75 -12.94
CA ALA A 43 -13.89 -12.57 -13.65
C ALA A 43 -13.78 -11.33 -12.74
N LEU A 44 -14.77 -11.11 -11.86
CA LEU A 44 -14.73 -10.02 -10.89
C LEU A 44 -13.64 -10.22 -9.83
N LEU A 45 -13.49 -11.42 -9.29
CA LEU A 45 -12.41 -11.74 -8.34
C LEU A 45 -11.04 -11.49 -8.96
N GLN A 46 -10.83 -11.93 -10.20
CA GLN A 46 -9.57 -11.76 -10.91
C GLN A 46 -9.25 -10.27 -11.14
N LYS A 47 -10.25 -9.49 -11.56
CA LYS A 47 -10.11 -8.03 -11.75
C LYS A 47 -9.84 -7.30 -10.43
N LEU A 48 -10.48 -7.71 -9.34
CA LEU A 48 -10.22 -7.16 -8.00
C LEU A 48 -8.80 -7.48 -7.53
N GLN A 49 -8.33 -8.71 -7.74
CA GLN A 49 -6.96 -9.10 -7.38
C GLN A 49 -5.91 -8.33 -8.17
N GLU A 50 -6.10 -8.15 -9.49
CA GLU A 50 -5.20 -7.34 -10.31
C GLU A 50 -5.20 -5.88 -9.86
N THR A 51 -6.39 -5.30 -9.65
CA THR A 51 -6.53 -3.91 -9.21
C THR A 51 -5.90 -3.70 -7.84
N ALA A 52 -6.08 -4.66 -6.91
CA ALA A 52 -5.47 -4.63 -5.59
C ALA A 52 -3.95 -4.65 -5.66
N LYS A 53 -3.36 -5.53 -6.49
CA LYS A 53 -1.90 -5.60 -6.68
C LYS A 53 -1.32 -4.30 -7.24
N VAL A 54 -1.96 -3.73 -8.26
CA VAL A 54 -1.53 -2.46 -8.86
C VAL A 54 -1.61 -1.31 -7.85
N ASN A 55 -2.70 -1.24 -7.09
CA ASN A 55 -2.88 -0.20 -6.09
C ASN A 55 -1.93 -0.36 -4.90
N GLN A 56 -1.61 -1.59 -4.51
CA GLN A 56 -0.64 -1.86 -3.44
C GLN A 56 0.74 -1.33 -3.79
N ALA A 57 1.25 -1.64 -4.99
CA ALA A 57 2.55 -1.14 -5.44
C ALA A 57 2.59 0.39 -5.50
N LYS A 58 1.52 1.02 -5.99
CA LYS A 58 1.41 2.49 -6.03
C LYS A 58 1.36 3.12 -4.64
N LEU A 59 0.69 2.48 -3.67
CA LEU A 59 0.64 2.93 -2.29
C LEU A 59 2.02 2.81 -1.61
N GLU A 60 2.74 1.71 -1.85
CA GLU A 60 4.10 1.54 -1.36
C GLU A 60 5.05 2.62 -1.90
N GLU A 61 4.96 2.94 -3.18
CA GLU A 61 5.76 3.99 -3.81
C GLU A 61 5.45 5.36 -3.20
N LEU A 62 4.17 5.71 -3.05
CA LEU A 62 3.76 6.97 -2.43
C LEU A 62 4.22 7.08 -0.97
N ALA A 63 4.13 5.99 -0.21
CA ALA A 63 4.61 5.94 1.17
C ALA A 63 6.13 6.15 1.24
N GLN A 64 6.91 5.48 0.38
CA GLN A 64 8.36 5.68 0.31
C GLN A 64 8.72 7.13 -0.03
N GLN A 65 8.04 7.72 -1.02
CA GLN A 65 8.27 9.11 -1.42
C GLN A 65 7.96 10.09 -0.28
N GLU A 66 6.87 9.89 0.47
CA GLU A 66 6.55 10.78 1.59
C GLU A 66 7.53 10.64 2.75
N VAL A 67 7.99 9.42 3.05
CA VAL A 67 9.06 9.20 4.04
C VAL A 67 10.34 9.91 3.60
N GLU A 68 10.74 9.78 2.34
CA GLU A 68 11.94 10.44 1.81
C GLU A 68 11.82 11.98 1.90
N LYS A 69 10.67 12.55 1.53
CA LYS A 69 10.41 13.99 1.67
C LYS A 69 10.46 14.44 3.12
N ALA A 70 9.87 13.68 4.04
CA ALA A 70 9.91 13.99 5.47
C ALA A 70 11.35 13.99 6.01
N CYS A 71 12.15 12.97 5.66
CA CYS A 71 13.57 12.91 6.01
C CYS A 71 14.34 14.13 5.48
N LYS A 72 14.12 14.52 4.22
CA LYS A 72 14.73 15.72 3.63
C LYS A 72 14.33 17.00 4.37
N ARG A 73 13.06 17.16 4.73
CA ARG A 73 12.57 18.33 5.49
C ARG A 73 13.20 18.44 6.88
N LEU A 74 13.49 17.30 7.51
CA LEU A 74 14.17 17.24 8.81
C LEU A 74 15.70 17.39 8.71
N GLY A 75 16.24 17.52 7.50
CA GLY A 75 17.69 17.60 7.27
C GLY A 75 18.43 16.27 7.45
N VAL A 76 17.70 15.15 7.44
CA VAL A 76 18.30 13.81 7.52
C VAL A 76 18.88 13.48 6.15
N VAL A 77 20.20 13.37 6.08
CA VAL A 77 20.93 12.97 4.87
C VAL A 77 20.93 11.44 4.73
N THR A 78 20.91 10.96 3.49
CA THR A 78 21.04 9.53 3.23
C THR A 78 22.46 9.03 3.54
N ALA A 79 22.59 7.73 3.83
CA ALA A 79 23.90 7.11 4.05
C ALA A 79 24.84 7.28 2.84
N ASP A 80 24.29 7.24 1.63
CA ASP A 80 25.06 7.41 0.39
C ASP A 80 25.59 8.84 0.22
N GLU A 81 24.76 9.85 0.51
CA GLU A 81 25.19 11.24 0.50
C GLU A 81 26.30 11.50 1.53
N PHE A 82 26.15 10.93 2.74
CA PHE A 82 27.17 11.00 3.77
C PHE A 82 28.49 10.34 3.34
N GLN A 83 28.43 9.15 2.75
CA GLN A 83 29.63 8.46 2.25
C GLN A 83 30.32 9.23 1.12
N LYS A 84 29.55 9.84 0.21
CA LYS A 84 30.10 10.72 -0.84
C LYS A 84 30.83 11.91 -0.23
N LEU A 85 30.25 12.55 0.79
CA LEU A 85 30.89 13.65 1.50
C LEU A 85 32.18 13.19 2.19
N ARG A 86 32.13 12.06 2.92
CA ARG A 86 33.29 11.48 3.61
C ARG A 86 34.45 11.19 2.66
N LYS A 87 34.16 10.65 1.47
CA LYS A 87 35.18 10.41 0.43
C LYS A 87 35.81 11.71 -0.06
N LYS A 88 35.00 12.75 -0.33
CA LYS A 88 35.50 14.07 -0.74
C LYS A 88 36.39 14.70 0.34
N VAL A 89 35.96 14.66 1.59
CA VAL A 89 36.74 15.17 2.74
C VAL A 89 38.07 14.44 2.83
N SER A 90 38.08 13.11 2.78
CA SER A 90 39.33 12.33 2.84
C SER A 90 40.29 12.64 1.68
N GLN A 91 39.77 12.89 0.47
CA GLN A 91 40.59 13.29 -0.67
C GLN A 91 41.20 14.69 -0.48
N LEU A 92 40.43 15.63 0.07
CA LEU A 92 40.91 16.99 0.36
C LEU A 92 41.98 16.98 1.45
N GLU A 93 41.77 16.21 2.53
CA GLU A 93 42.76 16.03 3.60
C GLU A 93 44.08 15.46 3.09
N LYS A 94 44.02 14.47 2.18
CA LYS A 94 45.22 13.90 1.56
C LYS A 94 45.96 14.94 0.71
N LYS A 95 45.24 15.76 -0.07
CA LYS A 95 45.83 16.81 -0.90
C LYS A 95 46.52 17.89 -0.07
N LEU A 96 45.90 18.30 1.05
CA LEU A 96 46.50 19.27 1.97
C LEU A 96 47.77 18.73 2.66
N LYS A 97 47.83 17.43 2.97
CA LYS A 97 49.02 16.81 3.57
C LYS A 97 50.17 16.57 2.58
N SER A 98 49.88 16.59 1.28
CA SER A 98 50.88 16.43 0.22
C SER A 98 51.42 17.76 -0.33
N GLN A 99 50.91 18.90 0.16
CA GLN A 99 51.50 20.23 -0.03
C GLN A 99 52.37 20.58 1.18
#